data_AF-A0A972QQH9-F1
#
_entry.id   AF-A0A972QQH9-F1
#
_cell.length_a   1.000
_cell.length_b   1.000
_cell.length_c   1.000
_cell.angle_alpha   90.00
_cell.angle_beta   90.00
_cell.angle_gamma   90.00
#
_symmetry.space_group_name_H-M   'P 1'
#
loop_
_entity.id
_entity.type
_entity.pdbx_description
1 polymer ?
#
loop_
_entity_poly.entity_id
_entity_poly.type
_entity_poly.pdbx_seq_one_letter_code
_entity_poly.pdbx_strand_id
1 'polypeptide(L)' 'MKKLFLVLIVAMFLLSCGGIAKESEFWEHDTMYRDMDHLKFSWSGYKAPTQQTQKMSQTEDWWGIPIE' A
#
# COMPACT_ATOMS: atom_id res chain seq x y z
N MET A 1 23.38 25.69 -5.63
CA MET A 1 21.94 25.96 -5.75
C MET A 1 21.14 24.75 -6.28
N LYS A 2 21.37 24.27 -7.52
CA LYS A 2 20.57 23.17 -8.13
C LYS A 2 20.59 21.84 -7.37
N LYS A 3 21.72 21.48 -6.74
CA LYS A 3 21.87 20.24 -5.95
C LYS A 3 21.01 20.23 -4.68
N LEU A 4 20.80 21.40 -4.05
CA LEU A 4 20.02 21.53 -2.82
C LEU A 4 18.52 21.32 -3.09
N PHE A 5 18.05 21.83 -4.24
CA PHE A 5 16.68 21.62 -4.71
C PHE A 5 16.40 20.14 -5.01
N LEU A 6 17.37 19.44 -5.60
CA LEU A 6 17.28 18.01 -5.88
C LEU A 6 17.20 17.17 -4.60
N VAL A 7 18.01 17.52 -3.58
CA VAL A 7 17.96 16.89 -2.26
C VAL A 7 16.60 17.12 -1.58
N LEU A 8 16.03 18.32 -1.68
CA LEU A 8 14.70 18.62 -1.14
C LEU A 8 13.58 17.79 -1.80
N ILE A 9 13.61 17.63 -3.12
CA ILE A 9 12.62 16.80 -3.83
C ILE A 9 12.72 15.34 -3.41
N VAL A 10 13.95 14.79 -3.33
CA VAL A 10 14.15 13.41 -2.88
C VAL A 10 13.70 13.23 -1.43
N ALA A 11 14.01 14.19 -0.54
CA ALA A 11 13.56 14.14 0.84
C ALA A 11 12.04 14.16 0.95
N MET A 12 11.35 15.02 0.19
CA MET A 12 9.88 15.05 0.15
C MET A 12 9.29 13.74 -0.37
N PHE A 13 9.88 13.15 -1.41
CA PHE A 13 9.44 11.87 -1.99
C PHE A 13 9.60 10.70 -1.00
N LEU A 14 10.72 10.63 -0.30
CA LEU A 14 10.98 9.58 0.69
C LEU A 14 10.06 9.71 1.92
N LEU A 15 9.77 10.93 2.36
CA LEU A 15 8.84 11.17 3.47
C LEU A 15 7.39 10.87 3.09
N SER A 16 6.96 11.20 1.86
CA SER A 16 5.59 10.90 1.40
C SER A 16 5.36 9.41 1.16
N CYS A 17 6.29 8.73 0.48
CA CYS A 17 6.11 7.32 0.14
C CYS A 17 6.46 6.39 1.32
N GLY A 18 7.40 6.79 2.18
CA GLY A 18 7.79 6.01 3.35
C GLY A 18 6.69 5.89 4.42
N GLY A 19 5.88 6.94 4.61
CA GLY A 19 4.72 6.90 5.50
C GLY A 19 3.66 5.90 5.04
N ILE A 20 3.31 5.95 3.76
CA ILE A 20 2.32 5.04 3.14
C ILE A 20 2.80 3.59 3.22
N ALA A 21 4.09 3.34 2.94
CA ALA A 21 4.66 2.00 3.03
C ALA A 21 4.66 1.44 4.46
N LYS A 22 4.72 2.31 5.48
CA LYS A 22 4.59 1.90 6.88
C LYS A 22 3.13 1.59 7.23
N GLU A 23 2.18 2.43 6.82
CA GLU A 23 0.75 2.23 7.10
C GLU A 23 0.17 1.02 6.36
N SER A 24 0.70 0.70 5.18
CA SER A 24 0.28 -0.46 4.41
C SER A 24 0.98 -1.76 4.80
N GLU A 25 1.75 -1.77 5.90
CA GLU A 25 2.59 -2.90 6.34
C GLU A 25 3.54 -3.43 5.25
N PHE A 26 3.89 -2.61 4.25
CA PHE A 26 4.68 -3.05 3.10
C PHE A 26 6.07 -3.55 3.50
N TRP A 27 6.65 -2.95 4.54
CA TRP A 27 7.97 -3.35 5.06
C TRP A 27 7.92 -4.64 5.88
N GLU A 28 6.74 -5.11 6.28
CA GLU A 28 6.57 -6.28 7.13
C GLU A 28 6.39 -7.57 6.31
N HIS A 29 6.25 -7.44 4.99
CA HIS A 29 6.04 -8.55 4.06
C HIS A 29 7.07 -8.58 2.94
N ASP A 30 7.49 -9.78 2.55
CA ASP A 30 8.47 -9.99 1.48
C ASP A 30 7.91 -9.66 0.08
N THR A 31 6.58 -9.56 -0.04
CA THR A 31 5.89 -9.29 -1.30
C THR A 31 4.99 -8.07 -1.18
N MET A 32 4.68 -7.43 -2.31
CA MET A 32 3.74 -6.31 -2.32
C MET A 32 2.29 -6.77 -2.07
N TYR A 33 1.94 -7.95 -2.60
CA TYR A 33 0.63 -8.55 -2.44
C TYR A 33 0.81 -10.02 -2.04
N ARG A 34 -0.15 -10.53 -1.28
CA ARG A 34 -0.19 -11.93 -0.85
C ARG A 34 -0.38 -12.87 -2.03
N ASP A 35 -1.37 -12.55 -2.86
CA ASP A 35 -1.82 -13.35 -3.98
C ASP A 35 -2.39 -12.45 -5.10
N MET A 36 -2.89 -13.07 -6.16
CA MET A 36 -3.46 -12.35 -7.31
C MET A 36 -4.80 -11.69 -7.03
N ASP A 37 -5.58 -12.21 -6.08
CA ASP A 37 -6.86 -11.61 -5.72
C ASP A 37 -6.63 -10.39 -4.82
N HIS A 38 -5.62 -10.42 -3.95
CA HIS A 38 -5.11 -9.25 -3.23
C HIS A 38 -4.70 -8.16 -4.23
N LEU A 39 -3.89 -8.50 -5.24
CA LEU A 39 -3.51 -7.55 -6.31
C LEU A 39 -4.74 -6.94 -7.01
N LYS A 40 -5.70 -7.76 -7.44
CA LYS A 40 -6.91 -7.29 -8.14
C LYS A 40 -7.73 -6.36 -7.25
N PHE A 41 -7.87 -6.71 -5.97
CA PHE A 41 -8.57 -5.91 -4.99
C PHE A 41 -7.90 -4.54 -4.80
N SER A 42 -6.59 -4.53 -4.58
CA SER A 42 -5.80 -3.29 -4.40
C SER A 42 -5.76 -2.42 -5.65
N TRP A 43 -5.90 -2.98 -6.85
CA TRP A 43 -5.88 -2.20 -8.08
C TRP A 43 -7.22 -1.53 -8.40
N SER A 44 -8.35 -2.22 -8.20
CA SER A 44 -9.67 -1.67 -8.52
C SER A 44 -10.81 -2.11 -7.61
N GLY A 45 -10.69 -3.27 -6.95
CA GLY A 45 -11.74 -3.79 -6.07
C GLY A 45 -12.02 -2.91 -4.83
N TYR A 46 -11.01 -2.20 -4.33
CA TYR A 46 -11.15 -1.31 -3.17
C TYR A 46 -12.19 -0.18 -3.36
N LYS A 47 -12.57 0.14 -4.60
CA LYS A 47 -13.58 1.19 -4.90
C LYS A 47 -15.01 0.75 -4.63
N ALA A 48 -15.25 -0.56 -4.57
CA ALA A 48 -16.57 -1.14 -4.29
C ALA A 48 -16.38 -2.42 -3.47
N PRO A 49 -15.91 -2.31 -2.22
CA PRO A 49 -15.65 -3.47 -1.38
C PRO A 49 -16.96 -4.20 -1.08
N THR A 50 -16.91 -5.53 -1.10
CA THR A 50 -18.05 -6.40 -0.77
C THR A 50 -17.76 -7.16 0.51
N GLN A 51 -18.80 -7.72 1.15
CA GLN A 51 -18.61 -8.61 2.30
C GLN A 51 -17.74 -9.84 1.93
N GLN A 52 -17.78 -10.29 0.68
CA GLN A 52 -16.97 -11.40 0.22
C GLN A 52 -15.48 -11.02 0.20
N THR A 53 -15.13 -9.86 -0.37
CA THR A 53 -13.75 -9.39 -0.41
C THR A 53 -13.20 -9.10 0.99
N GLN A 54 -14.05 -8.63 1.91
CA GLN A 54 -13.67 -8.47 3.31
C GLN A 54 -13.33 -9.82 3.98
N LYS A 55 -14.18 -10.83 3.79
CA LYS A 55 -13.91 -12.19 4.32
C LYS A 55 -12.63 -12.78 3.73
N MET A 56 -12.40 -12.59 2.42
CA MET A 56 -11.18 -13.03 1.76
C MET A 56 -9.94 -12.34 2.34
N SER A 57 -9.97 -11.01 2.46
CA SER A 57 -8.89 -10.22 3.06
C SER A 57 -8.52 -10.71 4.46
N GLN A 58 -9.51 -11.08 5.28
CA GLN A 58 -9.27 -11.63 6.62
C GLN A 58 -8.80 -13.10 6.62
N THR A 59 -9.20 -13.89 5.63
CA THR A 59 -8.86 -15.33 5.57
C THR A 59 -7.46 -15.55 4.99
N GLU A 60 -7.08 -14.73 4.01
CA GLU A 60 -5.80 -14.82 3.31
C GLU A 60 -4.74 -13.88 3.90
N ASP A 61 -5.04 -13.21 5.01
CA ASP A 61 -4.17 -12.24 5.70
C ASP A 61 -3.63 -11.16 4.75
N TRP A 62 -4.53 -10.47 4.03
CA TRP A 62 -4.15 -9.35 3.16
C TRP A 62 -3.82 -8.11 3.99
N TRP A 63 -2.61 -7.59 3.80
CA TRP A 63 -2.15 -6.31 4.36
C TRP A 63 -2.49 -5.13 3.43
N GLY A 64 -2.45 -3.92 3.98
CA GLY A 64 -2.64 -2.72 3.19
C GLY A 64 -3.21 -1.57 4.01
N ILE A 65 -3.55 -0.48 3.34
CA ILE A 65 -4.17 0.66 4.00
C ILE A 65 -5.63 0.32 4.29
N PRO A 66 -6.10 0.42 5.55
CA PRO A 66 -7.51 0.22 5.89
C PRO A 66 -8.41 1.15 5.07
N ILE A 67 -9.52 0.60 4.58
CA ILE A 67 -10.55 1.35 3.85
C ILE A 67 -11.71 1.55 4.83
N GLU A 68 -11.97 2.81 5.22
CA GLU A 68 -13.12 3.20 6.05
C GLU A 68 -14.43 3.27 5.25
#